data_AF-A0A1S1NX39-F1
#
_entry.id   AF-A0A1S1NX39-F1
#
_cell.length_a   1.000
_cell.length_b   1.000
_cell.length_c   1.000
_cell.angle_alpha   90.00
_cell.angle_beta   90.00
_cell.angle_gamma   90.00
#
_symmetry.space_group_name_H-M   'P 1'
#
loop_
_entity.id
_entity.type
_entity.pdbx_description
1 polymer ?
#
loop_
_entity_poly.entity_id
_entity_poly.type
_entity_poly.pdbx_seq_one_letter_code
_entity_poly.pdbx_strand_id
1 'polypeptide(L)'
;MDNAKIVTNNVPRPIILGLGLSEKQMAEFDYIEDVYDARFFEYKGEIYDLGDAEAITEKERPNLYSKGWEGIYGENYFSAVLVKYYHDPISGIDTDYVIVGKVFS
;
A
#
# COMPACT_ATOMS: atom_id res chain seq x y z
N MET A 1 3.59 -23.01 -1.18
CA MET A 1 3.16 -22.31 -2.41
C MET A 1 4.27 -21.31 -2.69
N ASP A 2 5.31 -21.74 -3.42
CA ASP A 2 6.64 -21.12 -3.30
C ASP A 2 7.03 -20.23 -4.50
N ASN A 3 6.12 -20.03 -5.47
CA ASN A 3 6.41 -19.32 -6.72
C ASN A 3 5.63 -18.01 -6.90
N ALA A 4 5.26 -17.34 -5.82
CA ALA A 4 4.62 -16.03 -5.92
C ALA A 4 5.63 -15.00 -6.47
N LYS A 5 5.40 -14.53 -7.70
CA LYS A 5 6.28 -13.55 -8.36
C LYS A 5 5.90 -12.15 -7.90
N ILE A 6 6.85 -11.44 -7.29
CA ILE A 6 6.68 -10.03 -6.93
C ILE A 6 7.32 -9.16 -7.99
N VAL A 7 6.58 -8.17 -8.48
CA VAL A 7 7.05 -7.15 -9.42
C VAL A 7 6.95 -5.80 -8.75
N THR A 8 8.08 -5.10 -8.62
CA THR A 8 8.15 -3.71 -8.12
C THR A 8 9.30 -3.00 -8.80
N ASN A 9 9.19 -1.69 -8.99
CA ASN A 9 10.29 -0.85 -9.44
C ASN A 9 11.05 -0.18 -8.28
N ASN A 10 10.64 -0.45 -7.02
CA ASN A 10 11.21 0.16 -5.80
C ASN A 10 11.28 1.70 -5.86
N VAL A 11 10.34 2.35 -6.55
CA VAL A 11 10.25 3.81 -6.60
C VAL A 11 9.29 4.29 -5.52
N PRO A 12 9.70 5.19 -4.60
CA PRO A 12 8.81 5.80 -3.61
C PRO A 12 7.64 6.54 -4.27
N ARG A 13 6.46 6.45 -3.67
CA ARG A 13 5.24 7.19 -4.07
C ARG A 13 4.75 8.00 -2.90
N PRO A 14 4.40 9.28 -3.10
CA PRO A 14 3.96 10.12 -2.00
C PRO A 14 2.66 9.59 -1.40
N ILE A 15 2.56 9.70 -0.08
CA ILE A 15 1.30 9.55 0.64
C ILE A 15 0.50 10.82 0.42
N ILE A 16 -0.78 10.65 0.11
CA ILE A 16 -1.75 11.71 -0.07
C ILE A 16 -2.62 11.72 1.18
N LEU A 17 -2.70 12.86 1.87
CA LEU A 17 -3.67 13.04 2.96
C LEU A 17 -5.07 13.12 2.36
N GLY A 18 -6.10 12.72 3.10
CA GLY A 18 -7.49 12.79 2.60
C GLY A 18 -7.91 14.18 2.12
N LEU A 19 -7.42 15.25 2.78
CA LEU A 19 -7.62 16.64 2.36
C LEU A 19 -7.01 16.98 0.99
N GLY A 20 -6.07 16.16 0.50
CA GLY A 20 -5.43 16.30 -0.81
C GLY A 20 -6.20 15.65 -1.96
N LEU A 21 -7.26 14.88 -1.67
CA LEU A 21 -8.13 14.31 -2.69
C LEU A 21 -9.18 15.32 -3.17
N SER A 22 -9.53 15.26 -4.45
CA SER A 22 -10.71 15.97 -4.95
C SER A 22 -11.99 15.38 -4.38
N GLU A 23 -13.07 16.15 -4.33
CA GLU A 23 -14.39 15.66 -3.87
C GLU A 23 -14.83 14.40 -4.62
N LYS A 24 -14.54 14.32 -5.92
CA LYS A 24 -14.86 13.14 -6.75
C LYS A 24 -14.07 11.90 -6.31
N GLN A 25 -12.78 12.06 -6.01
CA GLN A 25 -11.94 10.95 -5.54
C GLN A 25 -12.33 10.54 -4.13
N MET A 26 -12.59 11.51 -3.24
CA MET A 26 -13.02 11.24 -1.87
C MET A 26 -14.38 10.53 -1.80
N ALA A 27 -15.26 10.77 -2.78
CA ALA A 27 -16.56 10.09 -2.87
C ALA A 27 -16.48 8.57 -3.07
N GLU A 28 -15.32 8.03 -3.49
CA GLU A 28 -15.08 6.58 -3.57
C GLU A 28 -14.81 5.95 -2.20
N PHE A 29 -14.59 6.77 -1.17
CA PHE A 29 -14.26 6.37 0.20
C PHE A 29 -15.31 6.89 1.19
N ASP A 30 -16.59 6.65 0.89
CA ASP A 30 -17.74 7.10 1.68
C ASP A 30 -17.79 6.55 3.13
N TYR A 31 -16.99 5.52 3.40
CA TYR A 31 -16.81 4.92 4.72
C TYR A 31 -15.84 5.67 5.64
N ILE A 32 -15.10 6.66 5.13
CA ILE A 32 -14.14 7.42 5.93
C ILE A 32 -14.85 8.54 6.69
N GLU A 33 -14.88 8.43 8.01
CA GLU A 33 -15.49 9.43 8.91
C GLU A 33 -14.52 10.60 9.23
N ASP A 34 -13.21 10.32 9.29
CA ASP A 34 -12.17 11.32 9.58
C ASP A 34 -11.15 11.43 8.45
N VAL A 35 -11.30 12.47 7.63
CA VAL A 35 -10.43 12.76 6.49
C VAL A 35 -9.04 13.27 6.88
N TYR A 36 -8.85 13.73 8.12
CA TYR A 36 -7.56 14.28 8.59
C TYR A 36 -6.53 13.18 8.84
N ASP A 37 -6.99 12.01 9.28
CA ASP A 37 -6.14 10.85 9.55
C ASP A 37 -6.10 9.86 8.37
N ALA A 38 -6.97 10.04 7.37
CA ALA A 38 -6.99 9.22 6.17
C ALA A 38 -5.74 9.45 5.30
N ARG A 39 -5.10 8.35 4.90
CA ARG A 39 -3.85 8.36 4.13
C ARG A 39 -4.00 7.46 2.91
N PHE A 40 -3.60 7.96 1.75
CA PHE A 40 -3.77 7.29 0.49
C PHE A 40 -2.48 7.23 -0.30
N PHE A 41 -2.46 6.43 -1.36
CA PHE A 41 -1.46 6.53 -2.41
C PHE A 41 -2.10 6.23 -3.77
N GLU A 42 -1.53 6.79 -4.84
CA GLU A 42 -1.93 6.47 -6.20
C GLU A 42 -1.03 5.38 -6.79
N TYR A 43 -1.64 4.36 -7.38
CA TYR A 43 -0.93 3.35 -8.15
C TYR A 43 -1.71 2.98 -9.41
N LYS A 44 -1.09 3.25 -10.58
CA LYS A 44 -1.66 2.96 -11.90
C LYS A 44 -3.03 3.63 -12.16
N GLY A 45 -3.23 4.83 -11.64
CA GLY A 45 -4.45 5.61 -11.82
C GLY A 45 -5.55 5.31 -10.80
N GLU A 46 -5.33 4.34 -9.91
CA GLU A 46 -6.24 4.00 -8.81
C GLU A 46 -5.71 4.56 -7.49
N ILE A 47 -6.61 4.99 -6.62
CA ILE A 47 -6.29 5.47 -5.27
C ILE A 47 -6.57 4.35 -4.28
N TYR A 48 -5.60 4.11 -3.39
CA TYR A 48 -5.71 3.10 -2.34
C TYR A 48 -5.68 3.79 -0.98
N ASP A 49 -6.63 3.43 -0.11
CA ASP A 49 -6.61 3.81 1.30
C ASP A 49 -5.64 2.92 2.08
N LEU A 50 -4.62 3.52 2.70
CA LEU A 50 -3.65 2.80 3.54
C LEU A 50 -4.30 2.15 4.77
N GLY A 51 -5.44 2.65 5.24
CA GLY A 51 -6.21 2.06 6.32
C GLY A 51 -6.93 0.77 5.94
N ASP A 52 -7.22 0.55 4.66
CA ASP A 52 -7.92 -0.64 4.14
C ASP A 52 -6.96 -1.81 3.82
N ALA A 53 -5.65 -1.59 3.91
CA ALA A 53 -4.67 -2.63 3.65
C ALA A 53 -4.80 -3.78 4.66
N GLU A 54 -4.94 -5.02 4.18
CA GLU A 54 -4.84 -6.17 5.06
C GLU A 54 -3.38 -6.30 5.53
N ALA A 55 -3.17 -6.38 6.85
CA ALA A 55 -1.84 -6.49 7.41
C ALA A 55 -1.15 -7.80 6.99
N ILE A 56 0.11 -7.69 6.55
CA ILE A 56 0.97 -8.83 6.26
C ILE A 56 1.71 -9.19 7.55
N THR A 57 1.33 -10.31 8.15
CA THR A 57 1.99 -10.82 9.37
C THR A 57 2.92 -11.99 9.05
N GLU A 58 3.92 -12.22 9.91
CA GLU A 58 4.82 -13.37 9.80
C GLU A 58 4.05 -14.71 9.81
N LYS A 59 2.98 -14.80 10.59
CA LYS A 59 2.17 -16.01 10.74
C LYS A 59 1.38 -16.34 9.48
N GLU A 60 0.74 -15.34 8.87
CA GLU A 60 -0.16 -15.55 7.74
C GLU A 60 0.59 -15.55 6.41
N ARG A 61 1.61 -14.71 6.27
CA ARG A 61 2.32 -14.46 5.01
C ARG A 61 3.84 -14.33 5.23
N PRO A 62 4.53 -15.37 5.73
CA PRO A 62 5.95 -15.30 6.11
C PRO A 62 6.88 -14.89 4.96
N ASN A 63 6.56 -15.31 3.73
CA ASN A 63 7.37 -14.98 2.54
C ASN A 63 7.27 -13.50 2.11
N LEU A 64 6.15 -12.83 2.40
CA LEU A 64 5.98 -11.41 2.11
C LEU A 64 6.51 -10.56 3.27
N TYR A 65 6.23 -11.00 4.49
CA TYR A 65 6.72 -10.38 5.72
C TYR A 65 8.26 -10.33 5.74
N SER A 66 8.94 -11.43 5.44
CA SER A 66 10.42 -11.49 5.38
C SER A 66 11.04 -10.58 4.30
N LYS A 67 10.24 -10.12 3.31
CA LYS A 67 10.65 -9.14 2.29
C LYS A 67 10.29 -7.70 2.66
N GLY A 68 9.74 -7.50 3.87
CA GLY A 68 9.36 -6.20 4.43
C GLY A 68 8.08 -5.62 3.83
N TRP A 69 7.20 -6.44 3.25
CA TRP A 69 5.87 -5.97 2.85
C TRP A 69 4.94 -5.93 4.06
N GLU A 70 4.11 -4.90 4.15
CA GLU A 70 3.34 -4.60 5.36
C GLU A 70 1.83 -4.66 5.12
N GLY A 71 1.39 -4.30 3.92
CA GLY A 71 -0.02 -4.32 3.53
C GLY A 71 -0.25 -5.04 2.19
N ILE A 72 -1.41 -5.65 2.05
CA ILE A 72 -1.86 -6.29 0.81
C ILE A 72 -3.30 -5.89 0.48
N TYR A 73 -3.55 -5.58 -0.79
CA TYR A 73 -4.88 -5.36 -1.35
C TYR A 73 -5.19 -6.47 -2.35
N GLY A 74 -6.21 -7.27 -2.08
CA GLY A 74 -6.68 -8.27 -3.03
C GLY A 74 -7.30 -7.59 -4.25
N GLU A 75 -6.71 -7.72 -5.44
CA GLU A 75 -7.34 -7.24 -6.67
C GLU A 75 -8.21 -8.33 -7.31
N ASN A 76 -7.69 -9.54 -7.40
CA ASN A 76 -8.40 -10.71 -7.91
C ASN A 76 -7.76 -12.00 -7.37
N TYR A 77 -8.32 -13.15 -7.74
CA TYR A 77 -7.85 -14.46 -7.27
C TYR A 77 -6.37 -14.76 -7.59
N PHE A 78 -5.79 -14.14 -8.62
CA PHE A 78 -4.43 -14.42 -9.10
C PHE A 78 -3.44 -13.28 -8.82
N SER A 79 -3.90 -12.13 -8.34
CA SER A 79 -3.00 -11.00 -8.09
C SER A 79 -3.47 -10.06 -6.99
N ALA A 80 -2.48 -9.47 -6.31
CA ALA A 80 -2.71 -8.48 -5.27
C ALA A 80 -1.65 -7.37 -5.34
N VAL A 81 -2.03 -6.18 -4.89
CA VAL A 81 -1.12 -5.04 -4.68
C VAL A 81 -0.49 -5.17 -3.31
N LEU A 82 0.80 -4.92 -3.22
CA LEU A 82 1.55 -4.89 -1.97
C LEU A 82 1.99 -3.46 -1.68
N VAL A 83 1.99 -3.09 -0.41
CA VAL A 83 2.46 -1.79 0.06
C VAL A 83 3.38 -1.96 1.27
N LYS A 84 4.35 -1.06 1.39
CA LYS A 84 5.16 -0.86 2.59
C LYS A 84 5.57 0.60 2.70
N TYR A 85 5.73 1.11 3.90
CA TYR A 85 6.31 2.42 4.12
C TYR A 85 7.73 2.48 3.58
N TYR A 86 8.08 3.62 2.99
CA TYR A 86 9.46 3.90 2.59
C TYR A 86 10.20 4.50 3.78
N HIS A 87 11.20 3.77 4.24
CA HIS A 87 12.16 4.25 5.22
C HIS A 87 13.40 4.76 4.47
N ASP A 88 13.79 6.01 4.73
CA ASP A 88 15.02 6.55 4.16
C ASP A 88 16.22 5.76 4.70
N PRO A 89 17.03 5.12 3.83
CA PRO A 89 18.15 4.29 4.27
C PRO A 89 19.30 5.08 4.90
N ILE A 90 19.34 6.41 4.73
CA ILE A 90 20.38 7.28 5.31
C ILE A 90 19.92 7.83 6.66
N SER A 91 18.73 8.43 6.72
CA SER A 91 18.24 9.05 7.96
C SER A 91 17.55 8.05 8.91
N GLY A 92 17.07 6.92 8.40
CA GLY A 92 16.32 5.92 9.17
C GLY A 92 14.94 6.41 9.62
N ILE A 93 14.45 7.52 9.06
CA ILE A 93 13.18 8.15 9.43
C ILE A 93 12.08 7.65 8.49
N ASP A 94 10.89 7.44 9.06
CA ASP A 94 9.67 7.18 8.30
C ASP A 94 9.32 8.40 7.45
N THR A 95 9.14 8.17 6.16
CA THR A 95 8.81 9.24 5.22
C THR A 95 7.33 9.19 4.85
N ASP A 96 6.82 10.29 4.30
CA ASP A 96 5.48 10.34 3.70
C ASP A 96 5.45 9.65 2.32
N TYR A 97 6.10 8.49 2.19
CA TYR A 97 6.15 7.73 0.95
C TYR A 97 5.94 6.24 1.21
N VAL A 98 5.44 5.56 0.18
CA VAL A 98 5.29 4.10 0.13
C VAL A 98 6.00 3.51 -1.07
N ILE A 99 6.41 2.25 -0.93
CA ILE A 99 6.81 1.40 -2.06
C ILE A 99 5.66 0.48 -2.39
N VAL A 100 5.35 0.38 -3.68
CA VAL A 100 4.25 -0.47 -4.18
C VAL A 100 4.80 -1.62 -5.00
N GLY A 101 4.24 -2.80 -4.81
CA GLY A 101 4.53 -4.01 -5.57
C GLY A 101 3.25 -4.68 -6.05
N LYS A 102 3.40 -5.65 -6.95
CA LYS A 102 2.32 -6.56 -7.34
C LYS A 102 2.80 -7.99 -7.19
N VAL A 103 2.01 -8.81 -6.50
CA VAL A 103 2.26 -10.25 -6.37
C VAL A 103 1.29 -11.01 -7.26
N PHE A 104 1.81 -12.06 -7.91
CA PHE A 104 1.02 -12.97 -8.73
C PHE A 104 1.14 -14.38 -8.14
N SER A 105 0.00 -15.06 -7.98
CA SER A 105 -0.11 -16.43 -7.45
C SER A 105 -0.52 -17.43 -8.52
#